data_AF-A0A3I8FTW5-F1
#
_entry.id   AF-A0A3I8FTW5-F1
#
_cell.length_a   1.000
_cell.length_b   1.000
_cell.length_c   1.000
_cell.angle_alpha   90.00
_cell.angle_beta   90.00
_cell.angle_gamma   90.00
#
_symmetry.space_group_name_H-M   'P 1'
#
loop_
_entity.id
_entity.type
_entity.pdbx_description
1 polymer ?
#
loop_
_entity_poly.entity_id
_entity_poly.type
_entity_poly.pdbx_seq_one_letter_code
_entity_poly.pdbx_strand_id
1 'polypeptide(L)'
;MKLTPYLITLTLLFISLSARADYHTQINAGNTVSGVVVDGSKDNQHVCGTLTDSTITGPYTWSYVGDGGQTNHITVTDHGELFLEPYGSAYYTQITDDGDLQVNGYAENTYVDSDG
;
A
#
# COMPACT_ATOMS: atom_id res chain seq x y z
N MET A 1 51.56 28.33 -4.88
CA MET A 1 50.93 28.49 -3.55
C MET A 1 49.42 28.34 -3.73
N LYS A 2 48.82 27.31 -3.10
CA LYS A 2 47.35 26.98 -3.01
C LYS A 2 46.68 26.65 -4.38
N LEU A 3 45.84 25.63 -4.56
CA LEU A 3 44.65 25.12 -3.84
C LEU A 3 44.48 23.60 -4.11
N THR A 4 44.51 22.76 -3.08
CA THR A 4 43.39 21.96 -2.47
C THR A 4 42.81 20.80 -3.30
N PRO A 5 42.62 19.61 -2.68
CA PRO A 5 42.08 18.42 -3.34
C PRO A 5 40.57 18.54 -3.47
N TYR A 6 40.04 18.41 -4.68
CA TYR A 6 38.60 18.22 -4.85
C TYR A 6 38.26 16.78 -4.48
N LEU A 7 37.95 16.62 -3.18
CA LEU A 7 37.04 15.63 -2.68
C LEU A 7 35.75 15.76 -3.50
N ILE A 8 35.63 14.98 -4.58
CA ILE A 8 34.36 14.84 -5.29
C ILE A 8 33.50 14.04 -4.33
N THR A 9 32.76 14.79 -3.53
CA THR A 9 31.63 14.35 -2.74
C THR A 9 30.77 13.46 -3.62
N LEU A 10 30.78 12.16 -3.29
CA LEU A 10 29.75 11.20 -3.62
C LEU A 10 28.45 11.66 -2.93
N THR A 11 27.87 12.77 -3.39
CA THR A 11 26.49 13.11 -3.08
C THR A 11 25.66 12.09 -3.84
N LEU A 12 25.31 11.03 -3.12
CA LEU A 12 24.13 10.21 -3.30
C LEU A 12 23.07 11.01 -4.05
N LEU A 13 23.04 10.84 -5.35
CA LEU A 13 21.90 11.19 -6.17
C LEU A 13 20.89 10.04 -6.02
N PHE A 14 20.51 9.75 -4.76
CA PHE A 14 19.19 9.21 -4.49
C PHE A 14 18.22 10.36 -4.75
N ILE A 15 18.04 10.69 -6.03
CA ILE A 15 16.76 11.20 -6.46
C ILE A 15 15.85 10.02 -6.14
N SER A 16 15.30 10.01 -4.94
CA SER A 16 14.06 9.32 -4.64
C SER A 16 13.05 9.96 -5.57
N LEU A 17 13.05 9.49 -6.81
CA LEU A 17 11.94 9.60 -7.71
C LEU A 17 10.90 8.75 -7.00
N SER A 18 10.17 9.35 -6.07
CA SER A 18 8.83 8.92 -5.72
C SER A 18 8.07 9.07 -7.02
N ALA A 19 8.23 8.10 -7.92
CA ALA A 19 7.21 7.79 -8.89
C ALA A 19 6.03 7.50 -7.98
N ARG A 20 5.20 8.52 -7.72
CA ARG A 20 3.93 8.33 -7.05
C ARG A 20 3.21 7.37 -7.99
N ALA A 21 3.27 6.09 -7.66
CA ALA A 21 2.73 5.07 -8.51
C ALA A 21 1.27 5.45 -8.79
N ASP A 22 0.87 5.29 -10.05
CA ASP A 22 -0.44 5.75 -10.47
C ASP A 22 -1.49 5.10 -9.57
N TYR A 23 -2.20 5.93 -8.82
CA TYR A 23 -3.31 5.44 -8.02
C TYR A 23 -4.40 4.89 -8.93
N HIS A 24 -4.75 3.62 -8.71
CA HIS A 24 -5.80 2.91 -9.43
C HIS A 24 -7.04 2.82 -8.54
N THR A 25 -8.12 3.50 -8.91
CA THR A 25 -9.45 3.32 -8.27
C THR A 25 -10.03 1.93 -8.54
N GLN A 26 -9.59 1.26 -9.60
CA GLN A 26 -10.02 -0.09 -9.96
C GLN A 26 -8.82 -0.93 -10.43
N ILE A 27 -8.65 -2.11 -9.84
CA ILE A 27 -7.76 -3.17 -10.31
C ILE A 27 -8.64 -4.29 -10.84
N ASN A 28 -8.67 -4.46 -12.16
CA ASN A 28 -9.48 -5.49 -12.80
C ASN A 28 -8.91 -6.89 -12.58
N ALA A 29 -9.76 -7.91 -12.67
CA ALA A 29 -9.34 -9.31 -12.63
C ALA A 29 -8.23 -9.60 -13.67
N GLY A 30 -7.23 -10.34 -13.23
CA GLY A 30 -6.04 -10.66 -14.04
C GLY A 30 -4.97 -9.57 -14.07
N ASN A 31 -5.22 -8.38 -13.53
CA ASN A 31 -4.23 -7.32 -13.40
C ASN A 31 -3.55 -7.36 -12.02
N THR A 32 -2.29 -6.96 -11.99
CA THR A 32 -1.51 -6.76 -10.77
C THR A 32 -1.01 -5.33 -10.69
N VAL A 33 -1.18 -4.71 -9.53
CA VAL A 33 -0.64 -3.41 -9.16
C VAL A 33 0.26 -3.60 -7.94
N SER A 34 1.42 -2.94 -7.93
CA SER A 34 2.42 -3.10 -6.87
C SER A 34 3.10 -1.77 -6.53
N GLY A 35 3.53 -1.62 -5.27
CA GLY A 35 4.36 -0.50 -4.84
C GLY A 35 3.64 0.84 -4.79
N VAL A 36 2.33 0.84 -4.53
CA VAL A 36 1.51 2.06 -4.57
C VAL A 36 1.13 2.54 -3.17
N VAL A 37 0.86 3.84 -3.06
CA VAL A 37 0.24 4.44 -1.87
C VAL A 37 -1.20 4.78 -2.23
N VAL A 38 -2.13 4.14 -1.51
CA VAL A 38 -3.56 4.40 -1.55
C VAL A 38 -3.85 5.40 -0.44
N ASP A 39 -4.15 6.65 -0.80
CA ASP A 39 -4.27 7.78 0.13
C ASP A 39 -5.67 8.46 0.12
N GLY A 40 -6.64 7.83 -0.53
CA GLY A 40 -8.03 8.32 -0.62
C GLY A 40 -8.22 9.59 -1.46
N SER A 41 -7.14 10.23 -1.92
CA SER A 41 -7.19 11.54 -2.59
C SER A 41 -7.95 11.56 -3.92
N LYS A 42 -8.23 10.38 -4.49
CA LYS A 42 -8.83 10.21 -5.81
C LYS A 42 -10.11 9.38 -5.82
N ASP A 43 -10.70 9.06 -4.66
CA ASP A 43 -11.81 8.09 -4.42
C ASP A 43 -11.30 6.75 -3.86
N ASN A 44 -12.20 5.85 -3.48
CA ASN A 44 -11.93 4.52 -2.95
C ASN A 44 -11.33 3.58 -4.01
N GLN A 45 -10.62 2.56 -3.55
CA GLN A 45 -10.03 1.53 -4.42
C GLN A 45 -10.87 0.25 -4.40
N HIS A 46 -11.11 -0.31 -5.58
CA HIS A 46 -11.73 -1.62 -5.76
C HIS A 46 -10.72 -2.61 -6.38
N VAL A 47 -10.47 -3.71 -5.68
CA VAL A 47 -9.50 -4.74 -6.05
C VAL A 47 -10.23 -6.02 -6.44
N CYS A 48 -10.36 -6.26 -7.75
CA CYS A 48 -10.82 -7.54 -8.32
C CYS A 48 -9.65 -8.34 -8.94
N GLY A 49 -8.46 -7.75 -9.01
CA GLY A 49 -7.20 -8.39 -9.41
C GLY A 49 -6.28 -8.57 -8.19
N THR A 50 -5.02 -8.17 -8.32
CA THR A 50 -4.04 -8.26 -7.24
C THR A 50 -3.43 -6.90 -6.90
N LEU A 51 -3.47 -6.52 -5.62
CA LEU A 51 -2.68 -5.42 -5.07
C LEU A 51 -1.56 -6.00 -4.19
N THR A 52 -0.31 -5.60 -4.41
CA THR A 52 0.82 -6.14 -3.64
C THR A 52 1.82 -5.08 -3.20
N ASP A 53 2.52 -5.32 -2.09
CA ASP A 53 3.64 -4.47 -1.64
C ASP A 53 3.27 -2.99 -1.56
N SER A 54 2.08 -2.69 -1.03
CA SER A 54 1.45 -1.38 -1.11
C SER A 54 0.99 -0.90 0.25
N THR A 55 0.80 0.41 0.38
CA THR A 55 0.37 1.05 1.63
C THR A 55 -1.01 1.68 1.44
N ILE A 56 -1.91 1.43 2.39
CA ILE A 56 -3.23 2.07 2.50
C ILE A 56 -3.17 3.02 3.70
N THR A 57 -3.40 4.31 3.46
CA THR A 57 -3.14 5.37 4.44
C THR A 57 -4.09 6.54 4.34
N GLY A 58 -4.31 7.23 5.45
CA GLY A 58 -5.07 8.46 5.53
C GLY A 58 -6.55 8.22 5.85
N PRO A 59 -7.21 9.19 6.50
CA PRO A 59 -8.60 9.08 6.89
C PRO A 59 -9.49 9.00 5.66
N TYR A 60 -10.56 8.20 5.77
CA TYR A 60 -11.53 7.99 4.69
C TYR A 60 -10.91 7.35 3.43
N THR A 61 -9.91 6.48 3.63
CA THR A 61 -9.26 5.75 2.55
C THR A 61 -9.61 4.28 2.64
N TRP A 62 -10.48 3.83 1.74
CA TRP A 62 -10.90 2.43 1.67
C TRP A 62 -10.33 1.72 0.47
N SER A 63 -9.81 0.51 0.69
CA SER A 63 -9.58 -0.48 -0.36
C SER A 63 -10.51 -1.68 -0.16
N TYR A 64 -11.46 -1.85 -1.08
CA TYR A 64 -12.39 -2.97 -1.11
C TYR A 64 -11.80 -4.11 -1.93
N VAL A 65 -11.62 -5.27 -1.32
CA VAL A 65 -11.13 -6.49 -1.98
C VAL A 65 -12.33 -7.37 -2.28
N GLY A 66 -12.74 -7.39 -3.54
CA GLY A 66 -13.94 -8.06 -4.02
C GLY A 66 -13.72 -9.52 -4.40
N ASP A 67 -14.74 -10.13 -5.02
CA ASP A 67 -14.69 -11.53 -5.47
C ASP A 67 -13.51 -11.80 -6.43
N GLY A 68 -12.69 -12.78 -6.07
CA GLY A 68 -11.45 -13.11 -6.79
C GLY A 68 -10.31 -12.09 -6.62
N GLY A 69 -10.58 -10.98 -5.92
CA GLY A 69 -9.61 -9.98 -5.54
C GLY A 69 -8.67 -10.47 -4.46
N GLN A 70 -7.40 -10.10 -4.57
CA GLN A 70 -6.38 -10.51 -3.62
C GLN A 70 -5.44 -9.37 -3.26
N THR A 71 -5.00 -9.37 -2.01
CA THR A 71 -3.92 -8.51 -1.54
C THR A 71 -2.77 -9.31 -0.95
N ASN A 72 -1.54 -8.80 -1.09
CA ASN A 72 -0.34 -9.46 -0.58
C ASN A 72 0.68 -8.42 -0.08
N HIS A 73 1.25 -8.59 1.11
CA HIS A 73 2.19 -7.63 1.71
C HIS A 73 1.65 -6.19 1.72
N ILE A 74 0.49 -6.00 2.35
CA ILE A 74 -0.12 -4.67 2.48
C ILE A 74 0.16 -4.10 3.86
N THR A 75 0.53 -2.83 3.91
CA THR A 75 0.55 -2.05 5.15
C THR A 75 -0.69 -1.19 5.20
N VAL A 76 -1.47 -1.30 6.28
CA VAL A 76 -2.62 -0.45 6.57
C VAL A 76 -2.27 0.42 7.77
N THR A 77 -2.35 1.73 7.60
CA THR A 77 -1.79 2.71 8.55
C THR A 77 -2.54 4.04 8.50
N ASP A 78 -2.37 4.90 9.50
CA ASP A 78 -2.89 6.27 9.56
C ASP A 78 -4.37 6.36 9.19
N HIS A 79 -5.23 5.57 9.87
CA HIS A 79 -6.66 5.47 9.60
C HIS A 79 -7.06 4.99 8.20
N GLY A 80 -6.13 4.39 7.45
CA GLY A 80 -6.44 3.66 6.23
C GLY A 80 -7.24 2.39 6.55
N GLU A 81 -8.09 1.96 5.63
CA GLU A 81 -8.97 0.81 5.82
C GLU A 81 -8.86 -0.19 4.66
N LEU A 82 -8.58 -1.45 4.99
CA LEU A 82 -8.66 -2.59 4.09
C LEU A 82 -9.94 -3.37 4.39
N PHE A 83 -10.88 -3.40 3.45
CA PHE A 83 -12.14 -4.11 3.59
C PHE A 83 -12.16 -5.34 2.68
N LEU A 84 -12.22 -6.54 3.26
CA LEU A 84 -12.36 -7.78 2.51
C LEU A 84 -13.85 -8.10 2.37
N GLU A 85 -14.37 -7.98 1.16
CA GLU A 85 -15.72 -8.44 0.81
C GLU A 85 -15.76 -9.99 0.83
N PRO A 86 -16.96 -10.61 0.81
CA PRO A 86 -17.05 -12.05 0.60
C PRO A 86 -16.23 -12.48 -0.63
N TYR A 87 -15.42 -13.53 -0.46
CA TYR A 87 -14.51 -14.09 -1.48
C TYR A 87 -13.28 -13.25 -1.83
N GLY A 88 -13.08 -12.09 -1.19
CA GLY A 88 -11.82 -11.36 -1.21
C GLY A 88 -10.79 -11.99 -0.26
N SER A 89 -9.51 -11.97 -0.65
CA SER A 89 -8.42 -12.53 0.16
C SER A 89 -7.32 -11.52 0.47
N ALA A 90 -6.76 -11.60 1.67
CA ALA A 90 -5.56 -10.87 2.06
C ALA A 90 -4.50 -11.80 2.66
N TYR A 91 -3.26 -11.57 2.27
CA TYR A 91 -2.10 -12.31 2.75
C TYR A 91 -1.03 -11.34 3.25
N TYR A 92 -0.43 -11.64 4.41
CA TYR A 92 0.70 -10.86 4.93
C TYR A 92 0.35 -9.38 5.12
N THR A 93 -0.82 -9.09 5.71
CA THR A 93 -1.25 -7.72 6.00
C THR A 93 -0.61 -7.26 7.31
N GLN A 94 -0.01 -6.07 7.31
CA GLN A 94 0.48 -5.39 8.50
C GLN A 94 -0.46 -4.22 8.82
N ILE A 95 -0.92 -4.17 10.07
CA ILE A 95 -1.78 -3.11 10.59
C ILE A 95 -1.00 -2.35 11.66
N THR A 96 -0.96 -1.02 11.54
CA THR A 96 -0.19 -0.12 12.41
C THR A 96 -0.86 1.25 12.43
N ASP A 97 -0.48 2.14 13.36
CA ASP A 97 -0.92 3.55 13.44
C ASP A 97 -2.41 3.79 13.11
N ASP A 98 -3.32 3.18 13.87
CA ASP A 98 -4.78 3.25 13.75
C ASP A 98 -5.35 2.77 12.40
N GLY A 99 -4.63 1.91 11.66
CA GLY A 99 -5.15 1.24 10.47
C GLY A 99 -6.24 0.20 10.81
N ASP A 100 -7.16 -0.07 9.87
CA ASP A 100 -8.23 -1.05 10.07
C ASP A 100 -8.24 -2.14 8.99
N LEU A 101 -8.43 -3.39 9.41
CA LEU A 101 -8.73 -4.51 8.53
C LEU A 101 -10.09 -5.10 8.89
N GLN A 102 -11.08 -4.85 8.04
CA GLN A 102 -12.38 -5.50 8.14
C GLN A 102 -12.44 -6.76 7.29
N VAL A 103 -12.79 -7.90 7.90
CA VAL A 103 -12.77 -9.21 7.23
C VAL A 103 -14.17 -9.83 7.12
N ASN A 104 -14.76 -9.79 5.91
CA ASN A 104 -15.88 -10.64 5.52
C ASN A 104 -15.46 -11.75 4.53
N GLY A 105 -14.21 -11.72 4.08
CA GLY A 105 -13.57 -12.72 3.22
C GLY A 105 -12.56 -13.58 3.97
N TYR A 106 -11.37 -13.75 3.40
CA TYR A 106 -10.28 -14.56 3.96
C TYR A 106 -9.05 -13.71 4.25
N ALA A 107 -8.49 -13.80 5.46
CA ALA A 107 -7.23 -13.15 5.82
C ALA A 107 -6.27 -14.17 6.42
N GLU A 108 -5.01 -14.15 5.98
CA GLU A 108 -3.96 -15.04 6.46
C GLU A 108 -2.67 -14.25 6.74
N ASN A 109 -1.98 -14.61 7.82
CA ASN A 109 -0.73 -13.98 8.25
C ASN A 109 -0.87 -12.47 8.45
N THR A 110 -1.93 -12.05 9.15
CA THR A 110 -2.11 -10.65 9.56
C THR A 110 -1.26 -10.38 10.82
N TYR A 111 -0.52 -9.28 10.79
CA TYR A 111 0.29 -8.77 11.89
C TYR A 111 -0.27 -7.43 12.35
N VAL A 112 -0.59 -7.31 13.64
CA VAL A 112 -1.12 -6.08 14.24
C VAL A 112 -0.10 -5.56 15.22
N ASP A 113 0.39 -4.33 15.01
CA ASP A 113 1.31 -3.66 15.93
C ASP A 113 0.56 -3.02 17.11
N SER A 114 1.27 -2.46 18.10
CA SER A 114 0.68 -1.91 19.34
C SER A 114 -0.36 -0.81 19.13
N ASP A 115 -0.30 -0.15 17.98
CA ASP A 115 -1.17 0.96 17.60
C ASP A 115 -2.11 0.60 16.44
N GLY A 116 -2.21 -0.68 16.02
CA GLY A 116 -3.11 -1.14 14.95
C GLY A 116 -4.40 -1.82 15.42
#